data_AF-A0A2G3K553-F1
#
_entry.id   AF-A0A2G3K553-F1
#
_cell.length_a   1.000
_cell.length_b   1.000
_cell.length_c   1.000
_cell.angle_alpha   90.00
_cell.angle_beta   90.00
_cell.angle_gamma   90.00
#
_symmetry.space_group_name_H-M   'P 1'
#
loop_
_entity.id
_entity.type
_entity.pdbx_description
1 polymer ?
#
loop_
_entity_poly.entity_id
_entity_poly.type
_entity_poly.pdbx_seq_one_letter_code
_entity_poly.pdbx_strand_id
1 'polypeptide(L)'
;MRLTAEQHAVNQCNESKLIVNAFAGAGKTTTLEAFARNHPNKRMLYLAFNKAVQLEAAERFPSNVEARTTHSLAMSAIGKRYSKKLISRLRLPSIIEALGLPRDYRLAEQVHEVLVNFLGSAVTDISQLIDPLQENRQFLADCAQRLWQLMCEPNDDRIGMLHDGYLKLFQMGTSNNPTFWHYSGVSRP
;
A
#
# COMPACT_ATOMS: atom_id res chain seq x y z
N MET A 1 -26.45 -17.29 -12.84
CA MET A 1 -25.02 -17.62 -13.12
C MET A 1 -24.78 -19.05 -12.67
N ARG A 2 -24.16 -19.91 -13.48
CA ARG A 2 -23.86 -21.31 -13.14
C ARG A 2 -22.38 -21.42 -12.75
N LEU A 3 -22.10 -21.86 -11.54
CA LEU A 3 -20.73 -22.02 -11.03
C LEU A 3 -20.22 -23.46 -11.26
N THR A 4 -18.90 -23.63 -11.31
CA THR A 4 -18.28 -24.96 -11.29
C THR A 4 -18.28 -25.54 -9.87
N ALA A 5 -17.94 -26.82 -9.72
CA ALA A 5 -17.85 -27.48 -8.42
C ALA A 5 -16.80 -26.80 -7.51
N GLU A 6 -15.66 -26.41 -8.07
CA GLU A 6 -14.59 -25.71 -7.36
C GLU A 6 -15.01 -24.33 -6.89
N GLN A 7 -15.72 -23.57 -7.74
CA GLN A 7 -16.27 -22.26 -7.39
C GLN A 7 -17.36 -22.37 -6.31
N HIS A 8 -18.17 -23.42 -6.35
CA HIS A 8 -19.12 -23.73 -5.29
C HIS A 8 -18.42 -24.05 -3.96
N ALA A 9 -17.33 -24.82 -3.99
CA ALA A 9 -16.55 -25.13 -2.79
C ALA A 9 -15.96 -23.86 -2.15
N VAL A 10 -15.44 -22.93 -2.96
CA VAL A 10 -15.01 -21.60 -2.49
C VAL A 10 -16.17 -20.87 -1.82
N ASN A 11 -17.36 -20.88 -2.43
CA ASN A 11 -18.51 -20.15 -1.92
C ASN A 11 -19.13 -20.71 -0.63
N GLN A 12 -18.90 -22.00 -0.36
CA GLN A 12 -19.38 -22.70 0.84
C GLN A 12 -18.33 -22.77 1.95
N CYS A 13 -17.09 -22.35 1.68
CA CYS A 13 -16.04 -22.33 2.67
C CYS A 13 -16.39 -21.34 3.81
N ASN A 14 -16.35 -21.82 5.04
CA ASN A 14 -16.58 -21.01 6.25
C ASN A 14 -15.30 -20.73 7.03
N GLU A 15 -14.14 -21.07 6.46
CA GLU A 15 -12.85 -20.78 7.08
C GLU A 15 -12.59 -19.29 7.17
N SER A 16 -11.94 -18.88 8.26
CA SER A 16 -11.56 -17.47 8.46
C SER A 16 -10.50 -16.97 7.46
N LYS A 17 -9.75 -17.89 6.85
CA LYS A 17 -8.76 -17.61 5.80
C LYS A 17 -8.81 -18.68 4.73
N LEU A 18 -8.92 -18.26 3.47
CA LEU A 18 -8.94 -19.14 2.31
C LEU A 18 -7.98 -18.59 1.26
N ILE A 19 -7.12 -19.47 0.72
CA ILE A 19 -6.27 -19.17 -0.43
C ILE A 19 -6.81 -19.96 -1.62
N VAL A 20 -7.11 -19.26 -2.72
CA VAL A 20 -7.64 -19.86 -3.94
C VAL A 20 -6.63 -19.71 -5.06
N ASN A 21 -6.02 -20.82 -5.48
CA ASN A 21 -5.16 -20.86 -6.65
C ASN A 21 -6.03 -20.89 -7.91
N ALA A 22 -5.94 -19.86 -8.74
CA ALA A 22 -6.75 -19.75 -9.94
C ALA A 22 -5.97 -19.12 -11.10
N PHE A 23 -5.90 -19.84 -12.21
CA PHE A 23 -5.23 -19.40 -13.45
C PHE A 23 -5.92 -18.21 -14.11
N ALA A 24 -5.26 -17.60 -15.09
CA ALA A 24 -5.89 -16.61 -15.96
C ALA A 24 -7.16 -17.20 -16.59
N GLY A 25 -8.25 -16.43 -16.64
CA GLY A 25 -9.53 -16.89 -17.17
C GLY A 25 -10.34 -17.84 -16.28
N ALA A 26 -9.83 -18.32 -15.14
CA ALA A 26 -10.54 -19.26 -14.24
C ALA A 26 -11.73 -18.64 -13.47
N GLY A 27 -12.23 -17.47 -13.87
CA GLY A 27 -13.42 -16.86 -13.28
C GLY A 27 -13.25 -16.32 -11.85
N LYS A 28 -12.04 -15.92 -11.43
CA LYS A 28 -11.77 -15.38 -10.07
C LYS A 28 -12.79 -14.32 -9.61
N THR A 29 -12.94 -13.26 -10.40
CA THR A 29 -13.88 -12.16 -10.10
C THR A 29 -15.33 -12.67 -10.07
N THR A 30 -15.66 -13.59 -10.97
CA THR A 30 -16.99 -14.22 -11.05
C THR A 30 -17.30 -15.06 -9.81
N THR A 31 -16.34 -15.83 -9.30
CA THR A 31 -16.48 -16.59 -8.06
C THR A 31 -16.75 -15.65 -6.88
N LEU A 32 -15.94 -14.59 -6.74
CA LEU A 32 -16.09 -13.61 -5.65
C LEU A 32 -17.40 -12.82 -5.75
N GLU A 33 -17.88 -12.54 -6.96
CA GLU A 33 -19.16 -11.88 -7.18
C GLU A 33 -20.30 -12.76 -6.68
N ALA A 34 -20.28 -14.04 -7.03
CA ALA A 34 -21.28 -15.00 -6.57
C ALA A 34 -21.22 -15.17 -5.04
N PHE A 35 -20.02 -15.19 -4.45
CA PHE A 35 -19.86 -15.20 -2.99
C PHE A 35 -20.57 -14.00 -2.34
N ALA A 36 -20.34 -12.80 -2.86
CA ALA A 36 -20.91 -11.58 -2.32
C ALA A 36 -22.44 -11.54 -2.45
N ARG A 37 -22.98 -11.97 -3.60
CA ARG A 37 -24.43 -12.03 -3.85
C ARG A 37 -25.14 -13.05 -2.95
N ASN A 38 -24.48 -14.16 -2.61
CA ASN A 38 -25.02 -15.17 -1.68
C ASN A 38 -24.99 -14.71 -0.21
N HIS A 39 -24.35 -13.59 0.09
CA HIS A 39 -24.20 -13.06 1.44
C HIS A 39 -24.59 -11.57 1.51
N PRO A 40 -25.84 -11.20 1.15
CA PRO A 40 -26.26 -9.80 1.03
C PRO A 40 -26.16 -9.02 2.36
N ASN A 41 -26.20 -9.73 3.50
CA ASN A 41 -26.13 -9.13 4.84
C ASN A 41 -24.68 -8.92 5.34
N LYS A 42 -23.66 -9.43 4.62
CA LYS A 42 -22.26 -9.24 4.99
C LYS A 42 -21.70 -8.02 4.26
N ARG A 43 -21.07 -7.10 5.00
CA ARG A 43 -20.23 -6.05 4.41
C ARG A 43 -18.88 -6.63 4.02
N MET A 44 -18.42 -6.34 2.81
CA MET A 44 -17.19 -6.90 2.27
C MET A 44 -16.30 -5.79 1.72
N LEU A 45 -14.98 -5.97 1.83
CA LEU A 45 -13.98 -5.12 1.21
C LEU A 45 -13.25 -5.94 0.14
N TYR A 46 -13.31 -5.48 -1.11
CA TYR A 46 -12.52 -6.03 -2.20
C TYR A 46 -11.29 -5.16 -2.44
N LEU A 47 -10.09 -5.75 -2.26
CA LEU A 47 -8.82 -5.08 -2.51
C LEU A 47 -8.34 -5.37 -3.93
N ALA A 48 -8.45 -4.37 -4.79
CA ALA A 48 -7.97 -4.41 -6.16
C ALA A 48 -6.50 -4.01 -6.26
N PHE A 49 -5.77 -4.66 -7.17
CA PHE A 49 -4.36 -4.37 -7.44
C PHE A 49 -4.15 -2.96 -8.02
N ASN A 50 -5.04 -2.51 -8.90
CA ASN A 50 -4.94 -1.21 -9.56
C ASN A 50 -6.32 -0.56 -9.71
N LYS A 51 -6.32 0.70 -10.18
CA LYS A 51 -7.54 1.51 -10.32
C LYS A 51 -8.52 0.94 -11.36
N ALA A 52 -8.04 0.38 -12.46
CA ALA A 52 -8.90 -0.22 -13.49
C ALA A 52 -9.68 -1.42 -12.93
N VAL A 53 -8.99 -2.34 -12.24
CA VAL A 53 -9.63 -3.49 -11.58
C VAL A 53 -10.59 -3.04 -10.48
N GLN A 54 -10.26 -1.97 -9.75
CA GLN A 54 -11.16 -1.40 -8.74
C GLN A 54 -12.46 -0.89 -9.34
N LEU A 55 -12.40 -0.16 -10.47
CA LEU A 55 -13.57 0.37 -11.15
C LEU A 55 -14.44 -0.76 -11.71
N GLU A 56 -13.84 -1.74 -12.38
CA GLU A 56 -14.55 -2.92 -12.87
C GLU A 56 -15.27 -3.67 -11.73
N ALA A 57 -14.59 -3.88 -10.61
CA ALA A 57 -15.17 -4.53 -9.44
C ALA A 57 -16.32 -3.71 -8.83
N ALA A 58 -16.21 -2.38 -8.79
CA ALA A 58 -17.25 -1.50 -8.26
C ALA A 58 -18.53 -1.51 -9.12
N GLU A 59 -18.40 -1.67 -10.44
CA GLU A 59 -19.55 -1.80 -11.34
C GLU A 59 -20.21 -3.18 -11.26
N ARG A 60 -19.40 -4.24 -11.06
CA ARG A 60 -19.88 -5.63 -11.10
C ARG A 60 -20.44 -6.12 -9.77
N PHE A 61 -19.81 -5.78 -8.65
CA PHE A 61 -20.18 -6.34 -7.35
C PHE A 61 -21.47 -5.73 -6.79
N PRO A 62 -22.21 -6.49 -5.96
CA PRO A 62 -23.39 -5.95 -5.28
C PRO A 62 -23.02 -4.89 -4.24
N SER A 63 -24.01 -4.06 -3.86
CA SER A 63 -23.84 -2.91 -2.96
C SER A 63 -23.25 -3.21 -1.56
N ASN A 64 -23.25 -4.48 -1.15
CA ASN A 64 -22.62 -4.92 0.10
C ASN A 64 -21.09 -5.10 0.00
N VAL A 65 -20.51 -4.93 -1.19
CA VAL A 65 -19.07 -4.95 -1.43
C VAL A 65 -18.56 -3.55 -1.73
N GLU A 66 -17.51 -3.14 -1.03
CA GLU A 66 -16.78 -1.94 -1.37
C GLU A 66 -15.45 -2.30 -2.04
N ALA A 67 -15.24 -1.85 -3.27
CA ALA A 67 -14.01 -2.07 -4.00
C ALA A 67 -13.04 -0.89 -3.81
N ARG A 68 -11.83 -1.16 -3.30
CA ARG A 68 -10.77 -0.18 -3.07
C ARG A 68 -9.41 -0.70 -3.53
N THR A 69 -8.49 0.19 -3.84
CA THR A 69 -7.06 -0.17 -3.93
C THR A 69 -6.41 -0.04 -2.55
N THR A 70 -5.31 -0.75 -2.31
CA THR A 70 -4.54 -0.62 -1.06
C THR A 70 -4.12 0.83 -0.80
N HIS A 71 -3.66 1.56 -1.83
CA HIS A 71 -3.34 2.98 -1.71
C HIS A 71 -4.54 3.85 -1.34
N SER A 72 -5.74 3.58 -1.86
CA SER A 72 -6.93 4.36 -1.51
C SER A 72 -7.39 4.12 -0.07
N LEU A 73 -7.16 2.91 0.44
CA LEU A 73 -7.39 2.55 1.83
C LEU A 73 -6.39 3.29 2.74
N ALA A 74 -5.10 3.22 2.42
CA ALA A 74 -4.04 3.93 3.15
C ALA A 74 -4.22 5.47 3.09
N MET A 75 -4.64 6.01 1.93
CA MET A 75 -4.96 7.43 1.77
C MET A 75 -6.06 7.88 2.73
N SER A 76 -7.12 7.07 2.84
CA SER A 76 -8.24 7.36 3.73
C SER A 76 -7.86 7.33 5.21
N ALA A 77 -6.97 6.40 5.59
CA ALA A 77 -6.56 6.19 6.97
C ALA A 77 -5.49 7.19 7.45
N ILE A 78 -4.45 7.43 6.65
CA ILE A 78 -3.30 8.25 7.06
C ILE A 78 -2.84 9.25 5.99
N GLY A 79 -3.03 8.95 4.70
CA GLY A 79 -2.47 9.78 3.62
C GLY A 79 -3.00 11.21 3.57
N LYS A 80 -4.24 11.46 4.02
CA LYS A 80 -4.82 12.82 4.12
C LYS A 80 -3.95 13.80 4.92
N ARG A 81 -3.15 13.32 5.89
CA ARG A 81 -2.23 14.17 6.68
C ARG A 81 -1.15 14.82 5.83
N TYR A 82 -0.83 14.22 4.67
CA TYR A 82 0.25 14.64 3.78
C TYR A 82 -0.24 15.35 2.51
N SER A 83 -1.56 15.62 2.39
CA SER A 83 -2.17 16.09 1.13
C SER A 83 -1.50 17.32 0.52
N LYS A 84 -0.97 18.22 1.34
CA LYS A 84 -0.29 19.45 0.92
C LYS A 84 1.11 19.24 0.34
N LYS A 85 1.73 18.09 0.60
CA LYS A 85 3.10 17.75 0.17
C LYS A 85 3.17 16.45 -0.65
N LEU A 86 2.04 15.94 -1.14
CA LEU A 86 2.02 14.76 -1.99
C LEU A 86 2.74 15.04 -3.32
N ILE A 87 3.63 14.13 -3.70
CA ILE A 87 4.36 14.17 -4.95
C ILE A 87 4.29 12.79 -5.64
N SER A 88 4.36 12.78 -6.96
CA SER A 88 4.36 11.53 -7.75
C SER A 88 5.75 10.91 -7.89
N ARG A 89 6.81 11.72 -7.75
CA ARG A 89 8.20 11.28 -7.89
C ARG A 89 9.13 12.14 -7.06
N LEU A 90 10.17 11.52 -6.50
CA LEU A 90 11.30 12.24 -5.90
C LEU A 90 12.27 12.70 -7.00
N ARG A 91 12.95 13.82 -6.74
CA ARG A 91 13.99 14.36 -7.62
C ARG A 91 15.31 14.35 -6.86
N LEU A 92 16.39 13.89 -7.48
CA LEU A 92 17.70 13.84 -6.83
C LEU A 92 18.18 15.20 -6.29
N PRO A 93 17.99 16.34 -6.99
CA PRO A 93 18.31 17.65 -6.41
C PRO A 93 17.59 17.93 -5.09
N SER A 94 16.31 17.54 -4.98
CA SER A 94 15.54 17.72 -3.75
C SER A 94 16.05 16.84 -2.60
N ILE A 95 16.58 15.65 -2.92
CA ILE A 95 17.23 14.78 -1.92
C ILE A 95 18.52 15.40 -1.42
N ILE A 96 19.37 15.88 -2.34
CA ILE A 96 20.63 16.57 -2.01
C ILE A 96 20.35 17.76 -1.09
N GLU A 97 19.40 18.61 -1.47
CA GLU A 97 19.00 19.79 -0.70
C GLU A 97 18.42 19.42 0.68
N ALA A 98 17.46 18.49 0.73
CA ALA A 98 16.81 18.10 1.97
C ALA A 98 17.77 17.49 3.00
N LEU A 99 18.80 16.78 2.54
CA LEU A 99 19.81 16.13 3.38
C LEU A 99 21.07 16.99 3.60
N GLY A 100 21.22 18.12 2.89
CA GLY A 100 22.44 18.93 2.94
C GLY A 100 23.67 18.19 2.41
N LEU A 101 23.49 17.30 1.44
CA LEU A 101 24.59 16.55 0.84
C LEU A 101 25.45 17.47 -0.05
N PRO A 102 26.73 17.12 -0.28
CA PRO A 102 27.46 17.65 -1.42
C PRO A 102 26.68 17.44 -2.72
N ARG A 103 27.04 18.13 -3.81
CA ARG A 103 26.45 17.91 -5.15
C ARG A 103 26.88 16.57 -5.76
N ASP A 104 26.69 15.49 -5.01
CA ASP A 104 26.96 14.11 -5.35
C ASP A 104 25.64 13.42 -5.71
N TYR A 105 25.38 13.36 -7.01
CA TYR A 105 24.19 12.73 -7.54
C TYR A 105 24.22 11.19 -7.43
N ARG A 106 25.41 10.58 -7.34
CA ARG A 106 25.53 9.13 -7.19
C ARG A 106 25.08 8.71 -5.79
N LEU A 107 25.55 9.43 -4.77
CA LEU A 107 25.08 9.22 -3.40
C LEU A 107 23.56 9.47 -3.29
N ALA A 108 23.06 10.54 -3.89
CA ALA A 108 21.62 10.84 -3.87
C ALA A 108 20.78 9.74 -4.54
N GLU A 109 21.29 9.14 -5.62
CA GLU A 109 20.67 7.99 -6.31
C GLU A 109 20.67 6.74 -5.42
N GLN A 110 21.78 6.43 -4.75
CA GLN A 110 21.84 5.31 -3.79
C GLN A 110 20.85 5.50 -2.64
N VAL A 111 20.77 6.71 -2.06
CA VAL A 111 19.82 7.02 -0.99
C VAL A 111 18.38 6.88 -1.50
N HIS A 112 18.10 7.37 -2.70
CA HIS A 112 16.79 7.25 -3.34
C HIS A 112 16.40 5.79 -3.55
N GLU A 113 17.31 4.96 -4.05
CA GLU A 113 17.07 3.53 -4.29
C GLU A 113 16.77 2.79 -2.98
N VAL A 114 17.58 2.99 -1.94
CA VAL A 114 17.34 2.41 -0.61
C VAL A 114 15.98 2.80 -0.07
N LEU A 115 15.60 4.09 -0.19
CA LEU A 115 14.29 4.56 0.25
C LEU A 115 13.16 3.90 -0.54
N VAL A 116 13.21 3.89 -1.87
CA VAL A 116 12.13 3.31 -2.71
C VAL A 116 11.99 1.81 -2.45
N ASN A 117 13.11 1.09 -2.33
CA ASN A 117 13.11 -0.33 -1.96
C ASN A 117 12.49 -0.53 -0.57
N PHE A 118 12.77 0.36 0.39
CA PHE A 118 12.15 0.34 1.70
C PHE A 118 10.64 0.54 1.65
N LEU A 119 10.16 1.52 0.89
CA LEU A 119 8.74 1.80 0.73
C LEU A 119 7.97 0.61 0.11
N GLY A 120 8.61 -0.14 -0.80
CA GLY A 120 8.03 -1.32 -1.45
C GLY A 120 8.19 -2.64 -0.67
N SER A 121 8.92 -2.65 0.44
CA SER A 121 9.25 -3.87 1.21
C SER A 121 8.35 -4.09 2.43
N ALA A 122 8.42 -5.29 3.01
CA ALA A 122 7.79 -5.59 4.30
C ALA A 122 8.65 -5.22 5.53
N VAL A 123 9.94 -4.90 5.35
CA VAL A 123 10.87 -4.65 6.48
C VAL A 123 10.54 -3.35 7.20
N THR A 124 10.73 -3.29 8.50
CA THR A 124 10.50 -2.07 9.31
C THR A 124 11.76 -1.25 9.55
N ASP A 125 12.92 -1.82 9.26
CA ASP A 125 14.24 -1.20 9.38
C ASP A 125 14.87 -1.07 7.99
N ILE A 126 15.09 0.18 7.58
CA ILE A 126 15.64 0.52 6.26
C ILE A 126 17.06 -0.01 6.04
N SER A 127 17.83 -0.22 7.10
CA SER A 127 19.21 -0.71 7.01
C SER A 127 19.31 -2.17 6.55
N GLN A 128 18.20 -2.93 6.60
CA GLN A 128 18.14 -4.32 6.14
C GLN A 128 18.17 -4.44 4.61
N LEU A 129 17.99 -3.34 3.88
CA LEU A 129 17.99 -3.31 2.41
C LEU A 129 19.32 -2.87 1.81
N ILE A 130 20.33 -2.65 2.64
CA ILE A 130 21.67 -2.27 2.22
C ILE A 130 22.58 -3.47 2.38
N ASP A 131 23.38 -3.77 1.36
CA ASP A 131 24.34 -4.87 1.37
C ASP A 131 25.26 -4.75 2.61
N PRO A 132 25.30 -5.77 3.49
CA PRO A 132 26.19 -5.79 4.66
C PRO A 132 27.66 -5.53 4.34
N LEU A 133 28.12 -5.82 3.13
CA LEU A 133 29.51 -5.66 2.69
C LEU A 133 29.79 -4.28 2.05
N GLN A 134 28.77 -3.43 1.88
CA GLN A 134 28.94 -2.11 1.28
C GLN A 134 29.72 -1.18 2.23
N GLU A 135 30.84 -0.64 1.76
CA GLU A 135 31.76 0.17 2.59
C GLU A 135 31.09 1.37 3.26
N ASN A 136 30.18 2.06 2.55
CA ASN A 136 29.45 3.22 3.07
C ASN A 136 28.07 2.87 3.68
N ARG A 137 27.83 1.61 4.05
CA ARG A 137 26.52 1.12 4.53
C ARG A 137 25.90 1.98 5.63
N GLN A 138 26.66 2.28 6.68
CA GLN A 138 26.13 3.03 7.82
C GLN A 138 25.69 4.44 7.41
N PHE A 139 26.55 5.14 6.67
CA PHE A 139 26.26 6.48 6.18
C PHE A 139 25.05 6.51 5.23
N LEU A 140 24.93 5.50 4.36
CA LEU A 140 23.80 5.35 3.45
C LEU A 140 22.50 5.07 4.22
N ALA A 141 22.55 4.22 5.26
CA ALA A 141 21.43 3.95 6.14
C ALA A 141 20.96 5.22 6.87
N ASP A 142 21.90 5.99 7.41
CA ASP A 142 21.61 7.23 8.13
C ASP A 142 20.95 8.27 7.21
N CYS A 143 21.46 8.43 5.99
CA CYS A 143 20.89 9.32 4.98
C CYS A 143 19.46 8.90 4.58
N ALA A 144 19.26 7.62 4.28
CA ALA A 144 17.96 7.09 3.89
C ALA A 144 16.93 7.18 5.03
N GLN A 145 17.34 6.85 6.25
CA GLN A 145 16.53 6.98 7.46
C GLN A 145 16.16 8.45 7.72
N ARG A 146 17.10 9.37 7.53
CA ARG A 146 16.83 10.80 7.68
C ARG A 146 15.85 11.30 6.62
N LEU A 147 16.03 10.91 5.36
CA LEU A 147 15.13 11.27 4.27
C LEU A 147 13.71 10.75 4.53
N TRP A 148 13.60 9.51 5.03
CA TRP A 148 12.33 8.93 5.46
C TRP A 148 11.66 9.73 6.58
N GLN A 149 12.41 10.13 7.62
CA GLN A 149 11.88 10.96 8.70
C GLN A 149 11.35 12.32 8.19
N LEU A 150 12.11 12.99 7.31
CA LEU A 150 11.69 14.25 6.68
C LEU A 150 10.42 14.06 5.83
N MET A 151 10.33 12.95 5.10
CA MET A 151 9.13 12.60 4.33
C MET A 151 7.91 12.42 5.24
N CYS A 152 8.09 11.80 6.40
CA CYS A 152 7.05 11.52 7.38
C CYS A 152 6.58 12.74 8.19
N GLU A 153 7.33 13.84 8.20
CA GLU A 153 6.92 15.07 8.88
C GLU A 153 5.93 15.86 8.00
N PRO A 154 4.64 16.01 8.41
CA PRO A 154 3.62 16.63 7.55
C PRO A 154 3.86 18.12 7.27
N ASN A 155 4.51 18.83 8.19
CA ASN A 155 4.72 20.28 8.11
C ASN A 155 6.10 20.67 7.58
N ASP A 156 6.92 19.70 7.18
CA ASP A 156 8.23 19.92 6.57
C ASP A 156 8.12 19.82 5.05
N ASP A 157 8.41 20.89 4.32
CA ASP A 157 8.27 20.95 2.86
C ASP A 157 9.58 20.65 2.11
N ARG A 158 10.68 20.34 2.82
CA ARG A 158 11.98 20.03 2.21
C ARG A 158 11.92 18.82 1.26
N ILE A 159 11.08 17.85 1.59
CA ILE A 159 10.84 16.68 0.75
C ILE A 159 9.36 16.29 0.76
N GLY A 160 8.80 16.01 -0.41
CA GLY A 160 7.40 15.60 -0.53
C GLY A 160 7.16 14.16 -0.12
N MET A 161 5.90 13.85 0.18
CA MET A 161 5.42 12.50 0.50
C MET A 161 5.03 11.75 -0.78
N LEU A 162 5.61 10.56 -0.98
CA LEU A 162 5.21 9.65 -2.05
C LEU A 162 3.93 8.89 -1.68
N HIS A 163 3.22 8.40 -2.70
CA HIS A 163 2.09 7.50 -2.49
C HIS A 163 2.48 6.21 -1.76
N ASP A 164 3.65 5.66 -2.09
CA ASP A 164 4.20 4.50 -1.40
C ASP A 164 4.73 4.86 0.00
N GLY A 165 5.02 6.14 0.26
CA GLY A 165 5.44 6.63 1.57
C GLY A 165 4.35 6.50 2.63
N TYR A 166 3.15 7.05 2.37
CA TYR A 166 2.04 6.88 3.32
C TYR A 166 1.52 5.44 3.33
N LEU A 167 1.68 4.68 2.24
CA LEU A 167 1.36 3.26 2.22
C LEU A 167 2.31 2.48 3.14
N LYS A 168 3.60 2.83 3.15
CA LYS A 168 4.58 2.28 4.10
C LYS A 168 4.20 2.59 5.54
N LEU A 169 3.82 3.83 5.84
CA LEU A 169 3.31 4.18 7.19
C LEU A 169 2.07 3.36 7.57
N PHE A 170 1.15 3.17 6.63
CA PHE A 170 -0.04 2.34 6.85
C PHE A 170 0.35 0.89 7.14
N GLN A 171 1.28 0.31 6.37
CA GLN A 171 1.82 -1.04 6.57
C GLN A 171 2.56 -1.19 7.90
N MET A 172 3.30 -0.20 8.36
CA MET A 172 4.03 -0.25 9.64
C MET A 172 3.11 0.04 10.84
N GLY A 173 2.08 0.86 10.65
CA GLY A 173 1.08 1.19 11.67
C GLY A 173 0.26 -0.02 12.11
N THR A 174 0.08 -1.03 11.23
CA THR A 174 -0.57 -2.30 11.60
C THR A 174 0.23 -3.12 12.61
N SER A 175 1.55 -2.95 12.67
CA SER A 175 2.42 -3.68 13.59
C SER A 175 2.38 -3.15 15.02
N ASN A 176 2.03 -1.87 15.21
CA ASN A 176 2.11 -1.20 16.53
C ASN A 176 0.77 -0.72 17.11
N ASN A 177 -0.35 -0.71 16.37
CA ASN A 177 -1.63 -0.31 16.95
C ASN A 177 -2.87 -0.88 16.19
N PRO A 178 -3.52 -1.95 16.68
CA PRO A 178 -4.66 -2.58 16.03
C PRO A 178 -5.94 -1.71 15.98
N THR A 179 -5.98 -0.57 16.68
CA THR A 179 -7.16 0.31 16.75
C THR A 179 -7.37 1.22 15.52
N PHE A 180 -6.40 1.32 14.60
CA PHE A 180 -6.57 2.08 13.35
C PHE A 180 -7.60 1.47 12.38
N TRP A 181 -8.11 0.27 12.67
CA TRP A 181 -9.00 -0.50 11.81
C TRP A 181 -10.49 -0.35 12.13
N HIS A 182 -10.93 0.79 12.65
CA HIS A 182 -12.34 1.14 12.57
C HIS A 182 -12.69 1.59 11.15
N TYR A 183 -12.76 0.61 10.25
CA TYR A 183 -13.46 0.76 9.00
C TYR A 183 -14.96 0.86 9.28
N SER A 184 -15.41 2.05 9.63
CA SER A 184 -16.81 2.43 9.52
C SER A 184 -17.13 2.51 8.02
N GLY A 185 -17.39 1.35 7.41
CA GLY A 185 -17.89 1.29 6.04
C GLY A 185 -19.06 2.26 5.85
N VAL A 186 -19.23 2.77 4.63
CA VAL A 186 -20.16 3.83 4.23
C VAL A 186 -21.28 4.08 5.24
N SER A 187 -21.17 5.16 6.01
CA SER A 187 -22.33 5.75 6.70
C SER A 187 -23.36 6.03 5.62
N ARG A 188 -24.50 5.32 5.66
CA ARG A 188 -25.64 5.65 4.79
C ARG A 188 -26.03 7.12 5.07
N PRO A 189 -26.33 7.93 4.05
CA PRO A 189 -27.17 9.10 4.27
C PRO A 189 -28.56 8.69 4.79
#